data_AF-D0NVD3-F1
#
_entry.id   AF-D0NVD3-F1
#
_cell.length_a   1.000
_cell.length_b   1.000
_cell.length_c   1.000
_cell.angle_alpha   90.00
_cell.angle_beta   90.00
_cell.angle_gamma   90.00
#
_symmetry.space_group_name_H-M   'P 1'
#
loop_
_entity.id
_entity.type
_entity.pdbx_description
1 polymer ?
#
loop_
_entity_poly.entity_id
_entity_poly.type
_entity_poly.pdbx_seq_one_letter_code
_entity_poly.pdbx_strand_id
1 'polypeptide(L)'
;MFCGVFIVALVQSLFFNFLDLSPNEKIVKYLIELEWWEKATRHNAAKLLQAAWRAGVLQQGGELGDQRHLFSIMRAARSLRMNMPAIELSVEDQVAEMEATILAEVDRMEAQKLEILQRIQAKATQLAALKLRLNSK
;
A
#
# COMPACT_ATOMS: atom_id res chain seq x y z
N MET A 1 -35.72 -21.29 21.72
CA MET A 1 -35.61 -20.47 20.49
C MET A 1 -34.51 -19.41 20.58
N PHE A 2 -34.29 -18.74 21.71
CA PHE A 2 -33.25 -17.70 21.86
C PHE A 2 -31.79 -18.19 21.78
N CYS A 3 -31.48 -19.38 22.29
CA CYS A 3 -30.11 -19.91 22.31
C CYS A 3 -29.54 -20.18 20.90
N GLY A 4 -30.38 -20.63 19.96
CA GLY A 4 -29.97 -20.84 18.57
C GLY A 4 -29.64 -19.55 17.83
N VAL A 5 -30.40 -18.47 18.08
CA VAL A 5 -30.14 -17.14 17.50
C VAL A 5 -28.82 -16.57 18.02
N PHE A 6 -28.51 -16.80 19.30
CA PHE A 6 -27.26 -16.34 19.92
C PHE A 6 -26.04 -17.04 19.29
N ILE A 7 -26.11 -18.35 19.08
CA ILE A 7 -25.04 -19.12 18.45
C ILE A 7 -24.82 -18.67 16.99
N VAL A 8 -25.90 -18.45 16.23
CA VAL A 8 -25.80 -17.97 14.85
C VAL A 8 -25.16 -16.57 14.78
N ALA A 9 -25.55 -15.66 15.67
CA ALA A 9 -24.96 -14.32 15.74
C ALA A 9 -23.48 -14.35 16.11
N LEU A 10 -23.08 -15.23 17.03
CA LEU A 10 -21.69 -15.39 17.48
C LEU A 10 -20.81 -15.98 16.36
N VAL A 11 -21.35 -16.96 15.65
CA VAL A 11 -20.71 -17.56 14.46
C VAL A 11 -20.56 -16.51 13.36
N GLN A 12 -21.59 -15.74 13.05
CA GLN A 12 -21.51 -14.64 12.09
C GLN A 12 -20.45 -13.61 12.50
N SER A 13 -20.45 -13.15 13.75
CA SER A 13 -19.46 -12.17 14.24
C SER A 13 -18.02 -12.66 14.15
N LEU A 14 -17.77 -13.96 14.40
CA LEU A 14 -16.45 -14.56 14.24
C LEU A 14 -16.02 -14.57 12.77
N PHE A 15 -16.90 -14.99 11.87
CA PHE A 15 -16.56 -15.08 10.45
C PHE A 15 -16.43 -13.72 9.76
N PHE A 16 -17.24 -12.73 10.11
CA PHE A 16 -17.11 -11.38 9.52
C PHE A 16 -15.75 -10.74 9.83
N ASN A 17 -15.24 -10.91 11.06
CA ASN A 17 -13.95 -10.35 11.46
C ASN A 17 -12.75 -11.05 10.79
N PHE A 18 -12.91 -12.31 10.37
CA PHE A 18 -11.88 -13.03 9.59
C PHE A 18 -11.96 -12.78 8.08
N LEU A 19 -13.10 -12.33 7.57
CA LEU A 19 -13.32 -12.05 6.15
C LEU A 19 -12.92 -10.62 5.77
N ASP A 20 -12.87 -9.71 6.73
CA ASP A 20 -12.35 -8.37 6.51
C ASP A 20 -10.83 -8.40 6.36
N LEU A 21 -10.35 -7.94 5.21
CA LEU A 21 -8.91 -7.82 4.95
C LEU A 21 -8.31 -6.83 5.95
N SER A 22 -7.15 -7.19 6.51
CA SER A 22 -6.36 -6.25 7.30
C SER A 22 -5.97 -5.04 6.44
N PRO A 23 -5.68 -3.87 7.04
CA PRO A 23 -5.26 -2.67 6.31
C PRO A 23 -4.09 -2.95 5.35
N ASN A 24 -3.11 -3.75 5.79
CA ASN A 24 -1.98 -4.16 4.96
C ASN A 24 -2.40 -5.03 3.77
N GLU A 25 -3.31 -5.97 3.96
CA GLU A 25 -3.85 -6.79 2.87
C GLU A 25 -4.69 -5.97 1.89
N LYS A 26 -5.42 -4.95 2.37
CA LYS A 26 -6.13 -3.99 1.50
C LYS A 26 -5.15 -3.20 0.62
N ILE A 27 -4.02 -2.76 1.18
CA ILE A 27 -2.96 -2.08 0.42
C ILE A 27 -2.35 -3.00 -0.62
N VAL A 28 -1.99 -4.23 -0.25
CA VAL A 28 -1.41 -5.20 -1.18
C VAL A 28 -2.40 -5.55 -2.30
N LYS A 29 -3.67 -5.79 -1.95
CA LYS A 29 -4.74 -6.05 -2.92
C LYS A 29 -4.89 -4.88 -3.89
N TYR A 30 -4.91 -3.65 -3.39
CA TYR A 30 -4.99 -2.46 -4.24
C TYR A 30 -3.79 -2.34 -5.17
N LEU A 31 -2.57 -2.58 -4.69
CA LEU A 31 -1.37 -2.52 -5.55
C LEU A 31 -1.45 -3.54 -6.69
N ILE A 32 -1.91 -4.76 -6.40
CA ILE A 32 -2.13 -5.81 -7.41
C ILE A 32 -3.21 -5.38 -8.41
N GLU A 33 -4.34 -4.88 -7.92
CA GLU A 33 -5.45 -4.41 -8.77
C GLU A 33 -5.03 -3.22 -9.65
N LEU A 34 -4.22 -2.30 -9.11
CA LEU A 34 -3.66 -1.17 -9.84
C LEU A 34 -2.73 -1.63 -10.94
N GLU A 35 -1.82 -2.57 -10.67
CA GLU A 35 -0.90 -3.11 -11.67
C GLU A 35 -1.67 -3.81 -12.80
N TRP A 36 -2.68 -4.61 -12.46
CA TRP A 36 -3.54 -5.27 -13.45
C TRP A 36 -4.32 -4.26 -14.28
N TRP A 37 -4.87 -3.23 -13.64
CA TRP A 37 -5.59 -2.15 -14.31
C TRP A 37 -4.67 -1.37 -15.27
N GLU A 38 -3.45 -1.04 -14.86
CA GLU A 38 -2.48 -0.36 -15.70
C GLU A 38 -2.11 -1.20 -16.92
N LYS A 39 -1.84 -2.49 -16.72
CA LYS A 39 -1.51 -3.42 -17.81
C LYS A 39 -2.66 -3.53 -18.81
N ALA A 40 -3.89 -3.65 -18.32
CA ALA A 40 -5.09 -3.69 -19.16
C ALA A 40 -5.29 -2.37 -19.94
N THR A 41 -5.04 -1.23 -19.29
CA THR A 41 -5.15 0.10 -19.89
C THR A 41 -4.11 0.32 -20.98
N ARG A 42 -2.84 -0.03 -20.74
CA ARG A 42 -1.77 0.08 -21.75
C ARG A 42 -2.06 -0.81 -22.97
N HIS A 43 -2.50 -2.06 -22.73
CA HIS A 43 -2.86 -2.98 -23.81
C HIS A 43 -4.05 -2.49 -24.63
N ASN A 44 -5.09 -1.96 -23.95
CA ASN A 44 -6.25 -1.39 -24.62
C ASN A 44 -5.89 -0.15 -25.45
N ALA A 45 -5.04 0.74 -24.92
CA ALA A 45 -4.55 1.91 -25.64
C ALA A 45 -3.79 1.53 -26.92
N ALA A 46 -2.91 0.53 -26.85
CA ALA A 46 -2.21 0.03 -28.03
C ALA A 46 -3.17 -0.50 -29.10
N LYS A 47 -4.18 -1.29 -28.69
CA LYS A 47 -5.24 -1.78 -29.60
C LYS A 47 -6.08 -0.66 -30.19
N LEU A 48 -6.38 0.37 -29.40
CA LEU A 48 -7.16 1.52 -29.84
C LEU A 48 -6.42 2.30 -30.92
N LEU A 49 -5.11 2.55 -30.73
CA LEU A 49 -4.26 3.19 -31.73
C LEU A 49 -4.18 2.34 -33.01
N GLN A 50 -4.01 1.02 -32.87
CA GLN A 50 -3.98 0.11 -34.02
C GLN A 50 -5.31 0.10 -34.78
N ALA A 51 -6.44 0.05 -34.08
CA ALA A 51 -7.77 0.06 -34.69
C ALA A 51 -8.08 1.41 -35.34
N ALA A 52 -7.70 2.52 -34.71
CA ALA A 52 -7.86 3.86 -35.27
C ALA A 52 -7.01 4.06 -36.53
N TRP A 53 -5.77 3.58 -36.53
CA TRP A 53 -4.91 3.59 -37.71
C TRP A 53 -5.50 2.77 -38.85
N ARG A 54 -5.92 1.53 -38.59
CA ARG A 54 -6.57 0.67 -39.60
C ARG A 54 -7.83 1.31 -40.15
N ALA A 55 -8.70 1.83 -39.29
CA ALA A 55 -9.91 2.52 -39.71
C ALA A 55 -9.61 3.76 -40.57
N GLY A 56 -8.56 4.53 -40.25
CA GLY A 56 -8.12 5.68 -41.04
C GLY A 56 -7.52 5.31 -42.40
N VAL A 57 -6.74 4.23 -42.47
CA VAL A 57 -6.21 3.68 -43.73
C VAL A 57 -7.34 3.11 -44.61
N LEU A 58 -8.35 2.48 -43.99
CA LEU A 58 -9.50 1.86 -44.67
C LEU A 58 -10.63 2.85 -44.99
N GLN A 59 -10.51 4.14 -44.65
CA GLN A 59 -11.44 5.16 -45.14
C GLN A 59 -11.46 5.29 -46.68
N GLN A 60 -10.48 4.71 -47.39
CA GLN A 60 -10.51 4.57 -48.85
C GLN A 60 -11.38 3.40 -49.36
N GLY A 61 -11.93 2.56 -48.47
CA GLY A 61 -12.83 1.44 -48.79
C GLY A 61 -13.42 0.86 -47.51
N GLY A 62 -14.50 1.48 -47.00
CA GLY A 62 -14.99 1.26 -45.64
C GLY A 62 -15.71 -0.06 -45.41
N GLU A 63 -15.03 -1.03 -44.79
CA GLU A 63 -15.70 -2.18 -44.20
C GLU A 63 -16.32 -1.80 -42.84
N LEU A 64 -17.64 -1.97 -42.72
CA LEU A 64 -18.42 -1.70 -41.50
C LEU A 64 -17.92 -2.49 -40.26
N GLY A 65 -17.17 -3.57 -40.48
CA GLY A 65 -16.56 -4.39 -39.43
C GLY A 65 -15.52 -3.64 -38.61
N ASP A 66 -14.64 -2.87 -39.26
CA ASP A 66 -13.54 -2.18 -38.59
C ASP A 66 -14.00 -0.99 -37.75
N GLN A 67 -15.05 -0.30 -38.21
CA GLN A 67 -15.69 0.75 -37.41
C GLN A 67 -16.32 0.18 -36.14
N ARG A 68 -17.03 -0.95 -36.24
CA ARG A 68 -17.60 -1.64 -35.07
C ARG A 68 -16.52 -2.09 -34.10
N HIS A 69 -15.39 -2.59 -34.61
CA HIS A 69 -14.27 -3.00 -33.80
C HIS A 69 -13.64 -1.81 -33.04
N LEU A 70 -13.44 -0.67 -33.71
CA LEU A 70 -12.96 0.56 -33.08
C LEU A 70 -13.88 1.01 -31.93
N PHE A 71 -15.20 1.08 -32.17
CA PHE A 71 -16.16 1.44 -31.12
C PHE A 71 -16.17 0.46 -29.95
N SER A 72 -15.99 -0.84 -30.21
CA SER A 72 -15.86 -1.85 -29.15
C SER A 72 -14.65 -1.59 -28.26
N ILE A 73 -13.50 -1.27 -28.85
CA ILE A 73 -12.28 -0.96 -28.10
C ILE A 73 -12.43 0.35 -27.31
N MET A 74 -13.04 1.37 -27.90
CA MET A 74 -13.36 2.63 -27.19
C MET A 74 -14.26 2.42 -25.97
N ARG A 75 -15.27 1.55 -26.09
CA ARG A 75 -16.13 1.19 -24.96
C ARG A 75 -15.35 0.48 -23.85
N ALA A 76 -14.45 -0.43 -24.23
CA ALA A 76 -13.57 -1.08 -23.27
C ALA A 76 -12.63 -0.09 -22.57
N ALA A 77 -12.08 0.90 -23.29
CA ALA A 77 -11.28 1.98 -22.71
C ALA A 77 -12.08 2.79 -21.67
N ARG A 78 -13.35 3.11 -21.98
CA ARG A 78 -14.23 3.82 -21.05
C ARG A 78 -14.53 2.98 -19.81
N SER A 79 -14.80 1.69 -19.97
CA SER A 79 -15.03 0.76 -18.85
C SER A 79 -13.81 0.71 -17.92
N LEU A 80 -12.60 0.60 -18.48
CA LEU A 80 -11.36 0.64 -17.70
C LEU A 80 -11.24 1.94 -16.91
N ARG A 81 -11.53 3.10 -17.51
CA ARG A 81 -11.49 4.38 -16.79
C ARG A 81 -12.48 4.46 -15.62
N MET A 82 -13.66 3.87 -15.75
CA MET A 82 -14.66 3.86 -14.67
C MET A 82 -14.29 2.89 -13.55
N ASN A 83 -13.57 1.81 -13.86
CA ASN A 83 -13.13 0.79 -12.92
C ASN A 83 -11.70 1.04 -12.43
N MET A 84 -11.25 2.30 -12.40
CA MET A 84 -9.96 2.63 -11.81
C MET A 84 -9.99 2.24 -10.33
N PRO A 85 -9.05 1.40 -9.85
CA PRO A 85 -8.97 1.04 -8.44
C PRO A 85 -8.83 2.32 -7.62
N ALA A 86 -9.66 2.43 -6.58
CA ALA A 86 -9.60 3.50 -5.61
C ALA A 86 -9.26 2.89 -4.25
N ILE A 87 -8.31 3.51 -3.56
CA ILE A 87 -8.06 3.21 -2.16
C ILE A 87 -8.73 4.33 -1.35
N GLU A 88 -9.76 4.00 -0.59
CA GLU A 88 -10.18 4.83 0.54
C GLU A 88 -9.37 4.36 1.74
N LEU A 89 -8.12 4.84 1.84
CA LEU A 89 -7.38 4.73 3.09
C LEU A 89 -8.03 5.69 4.08
N SER A 90 -8.60 5.17 5.18
CA SER A 90 -9.06 6.05 6.26
C SER A 90 -7.85 6.86 6.75
N VAL A 91 -8.05 8.17 6.95
CA VAL A 91 -7.02 9.05 7.51
C VAL A 91 -6.51 8.50 8.86
N GLU A 92 -7.36 7.81 9.59
CA GLU A 92 -7.05 7.14 10.86
C GLU A 92 -6.02 6.01 10.68
N ASP A 93 -6.13 5.22 9.61
CA ASP A 93 -5.18 4.13 9.31
C ASP A 93 -3.80 4.69 8.93
N GLN A 94 -3.77 5.80 8.18
CA GLN A 94 -2.51 6.49 7.83
C GLN A 94 -1.83 7.11 9.05
N VAL A 95 -2.62 7.70 9.96
CA VAL A 95 -2.10 8.27 11.21
C VAL A 95 -1.59 7.17 12.14
N ALA A 96 -2.29 6.04 12.24
CA ALA A 96 -1.85 4.90 13.06
C ALA A 96 -0.51 4.30 12.59
N GLU A 97 -0.31 4.16 11.27
CA GLU A 97 0.96 3.67 10.71
C GLU A 97 2.10 4.68 10.92
N MET A 98 1.79 5.98 10.78
CA MET A 98 2.74 7.06 11.06
C MET A 98 3.12 7.10 12.55
N GLU A 99 2.16 6.96 13.47
CA GLU A 99 2.40 6.87 14.92
C GLU A 99 3.27 5.66 15.28
N ALA A 100 2.98 4.49 14.72
CA ALA A 100 3.78 3.29 14.94
C ALA A 100 5.24 3.47 14.46
N THR A 101 5.43 4.12 13.31
CA THR A 101 6.76 4.42 12.77
C THR A 101 7.53 5.41 13.65
N ILE A 102 6.85 6.47 14.12
CA ILE A 102 7.45 7.47 15.01
C ILE A 102 7.84 6.82 16.35
N LEU A 103 6.99 6.00 16.94
CA LEU A 103 7.26 5.30 18.20
C LEU A 103 8.49 4.38 18.07
N ALA A 104 8.60 3.63 16.97
CA ALA A 104 9.75 2.76 16.72
C ALA A 104 11.08 3.55 16.59
N GLU A 105 11.06 4.73 15.95
CA GLU A 105 12.25 5.56 15.86
C GLU A 105 12.60 6.20 17.22
N VAL A 106 11.60 6.59 18.02
CA VAL A 106 11.80 7.09 19.39
C VAL A 106 12.48 6.02 20.25
N ASP A 107 12.01 4.78 20.21
CA ASP A 107 12.62 3.66 20.94
C ASP A 107 14.09 3.46 20.53
N ARG A 108 14.38 3.58 19.23
CA ARG A 108 15.76 3.50 18.71
C ARG A 108 16.63 4.64 19.24
N MET A 109 16.10 5.85 19.27
CA MET A 109 16.81 7.02 19.80
C MET A 109 17.06 6.91 21.31
N GLU A 110 16.10 6.37 22.06
CA GLU A 110 16.27 6.11 23.50
C GLU A 110 17.36 5.07 23.77
N ALA A 111 17.40 3.99 22.98
CA ALA A 111 18.46 2.99 23.07
C ALA A 111 19.85 3.60 22.81
N GLN A 112 19.98 4.43 21.77
CA GLN A 112 21.23 5.14 21.46
C GLN A 112 21.64 6.11 22.58
N LYS A 113 20.68 6.85 23.14
CA LYS A 113 20.92 7.77 24.26
C LYS A 113 21.46 7.03 25.48
N LEU A 114 20.88 5.87 25.82
CA LEU A 114 21.35 5.04 26.93
C LEU A 114 22.78 4.55 26.71
N GLU A 115 23.11 4.12 25.48
CA GLU A 115 24.47 3.70 25.13
C GLU A 115 25.49 4.84 25.32
N ILE A 116 25.16 6.04 24.84
CA ILE A 116 26.03 7.22 24.98
C ILE A 116 26.25 7.58 26.46
N LEU A 117 25.18 7.57 27.27
CA LEU A 117 25.28 7.85 28.70
C LEU A 117 26.19 6.86 29.42
N GLN A 118 26.08 5.57 29.11
CA GLN A 118 26.96 4.54 29.66
C GLN A 118 28.42 4.79 29.28
N ARG A 119 28.69 5.15 28.02
CA ARG A 119 30.06 5.48 27.55
C ARG A 119 30.62 6.71 28.26
N ILE A 120 29.82 7.74 28.49
CA ILE A 120 30.23 8.94 29.24
C ILE A 120 30.58 8.56 30.68
N GLN A 121 29.73 7.76 31.34
CA GLN A 121 29.95 7.35 32.72
C GLN A 121 31.22 6.49 32.85
N ALA A 122 31.46 5.57 31.91
CA ALA A 122 32.69 4.78 31.87
C ALA A 122 33.95 5.65 31.68
N LYS A 123 33.89 6.69 30.83
CA LYS A 123 35.00 7.63 30.67
C LYS A 123 35.21 8.48 31.92
N ALA A 124 34.15 8.92 32.57
CA ALA A 124 34.23 9.71 33.79
C ALA A 124 34.88 8.92 34.95
N THR A 125 34.53 7.64 35.11
CA THR A 125 35.14 6.77 36.12
C THR A 125 36.62 6.49 35.83
N GLN A 126 36.98 6.24 34.57
CA GLN A 126 38.37 6.10 34.14
C GLN A 126 39.20 7.36 34.42
N LEU A 127 38.64 8.53 34.11
CA LEU A 127 39.29 9.82 34.36
C LEU A 127 39.48 10.09 35.86
N ALA A 128 38.47 9.78 36.68
CA ALA A 128 38.58 9.88 38.13
C ALA A 128 39.68 8.96 38.70
N ALA A 129 39.77 7.73 38.21
CA ALA A 129 40.81 6.78 38.60
C ALA A 129 42.22 7.24 38.18
N LEU A 130 42.36 7.81 36.98
CA LEU A 130 43.62 8.40 36.51
C LEU A 130 44.04 9.60 37.36
N LYS A 131 43.10 10.47 37.73
CA LYS A 131 43.36 11.63 38.59
C LYS A 131 43.86 11.21 39.98
N LEU A 132 43.27 10.17 40.57
CA LEU A 132 43.71 9.61 41.85
C LEU A 132 45.15 9.07 41.76
N ARG A 133 45.49 8.35 40.70
CA ARG A 133 46.87 7.83 40.48
C ARG A 133 47.90 8.93 40.26
N LEU A 134 47.51 10.05 39.68
CA LEU A 134 48.40 11.19 39.44
C LEU A 134 48.68 11.98 40.72
N ASN A 135 47.69 12.09 41.61
CA ASN A 135 47.83 12.77 42.90
C ASN A 135 48.50 11.90 43.99
N SER A 136 48.69 10.60 43.74
CA SER A 136 49.37 9.68 44.65
C SER A 136 50.87 9.49 44.33
N LYS A 137 51.42 10.32 43.45
CA LYS A 137 52.85 10.45 43.13
C LYS A 137 53.33 11.82 43.55
#